data_AF-A6IUA4-F1
#
_entry.id   AF-A6IUA4-F1
#
_cell.length_a   1.000
_cell.length_b   1.000
_cell.length_c   1.000
_cell.angle_alpha   90.00
_cell.angle_beta   90.00
_cell.angle_gamma   90.00
#
_symmetry.space_group_name_H-M   'P 1'
#
loop_
_entity.id
_entity.type
_entity.pdbx_description
1 polymer ?
#
loop_
_entity_poly.entity_id
_entity_poly.type
_entity_poly.pdbx_seq_one_letter_code
_entity_poly.pdbx_strand_id
1 'polypeptide(L)'
;MAQADIALIGLAVMGQNLILNMNDHGFVVCAFNRTVSKVDDFLAKEAKGTKVIGAKSLKDMVSKLKKPRRVILLVKAGQAVDDFIEKLVRPAPFSDAADNSELVSVPPSPCLTSAMLIFTFWVQSDPL
;
A
#
# COMPACT_ATOMS: atom_id res chain seq x y z
N MET A 1 -9.67 11.05 12.87
CA MET A 1 -8.24 11.37 13.04
C MET A 1 -7.47 10.52 12.06
N ALA A 2 -6.85 11.12 11.04
CA ALA A 2 -6.01 10.40 10.09
C ALA A 2 -4.70 10.01 10.80
N GLN A 3 -4.41 8.71 10.85
CA GLN A 3 -3.29 8.16 11.63
C GLN A 3 -2.19 7.61 10.72
N ALA A 4 -2.52 7.09 9.55
CA ALA A 4 -1.57 6.46 8.64
C ALA A 4 -1.00 7.46 7.62
N ASP A 5 0.31 7.37 7.39
CA ASP A 5 1.04 8.18 6.41
C ASP A 5 0.97 7.55 5.01
N ILE A 6 0.98 6.21 4.94
CA ILE A 6 0.98 5.44 3.69
C ILE A 6 0.02 4.26 3.84
N ALA A 7 -0.68 3.88 2.77
CA ALA A 7 -1.41 2.62 2.72
C ALA A 7 -0.77 1.64 1.76
N LEU A 8 -0.85 0.36 2.11
CA LEU A 8 -0.37 -0.73 1.28
C LEU A 8 -1.51 -1.70 1.02
N ILE A 9 -1.80 -1.93 -0.27
CA ILE A 9 -2.78 -2.90 -0.74
C ILE A 9 -2.01 -4.14 -1.20
N GLY A 10 -2.23 -5.26 -0.52
CA GLY A 10 -1.62 -6.54 -0.86
C GLY A 10 -0.71 -7.09 0.24
N LEU A 11 -1.29 -7.85 1.17
CA LEU A 11 -0.58 -8.51 2.28
C LEU A 11 0.01 -9.87 1.88
N ALA A 12 0.72 -9.93 0.75
CA ALA A 12 1.59 -11.06 0.45
C ALA A 12 2.84 -11.01 1.35
N VAL A 13 3.68 -12.07 1.32
CA VAL A 13 4.95 -12.12 2.07
C VAL A 13 5.81 -10.88 1.80
N MET A 14 5.84 -10.43 0.55
CA MET A 14 6.57 -9.22 0.18
C MET A 14 5.99 -7.93 0.78
N GLY A 15 4.66 -7.80 0.77
CA GLY A 15 3.98 -6.62 1.31
C GLY A 15 4.13 -6.52 2.82
N GLN A 16 4.06 -7.64 3.53
CA GLN A 16 4.26 -7.72 4.98
C GLN A 16 5.65 -7.19 5.38
N ASN A 17 6.71 -7.67 4.71
CA ASN A 17 8.07 -7.19 4.96
C ASN A 17 8.24 -5.69 4.67
N LEU A 18 7.61 -5.16 3.61
CA LEU A 18 7.71 -3.73 3.29
C LEU A 18 7.05 -2.87 4.37
N ILE A 19 5.90 -3.32 4.89
CA ILE A 19 5.20 -2.64 5.98
C ILE A 19 6.06 -2.60 7.25
N LEU A 20 6.66 -3.74 7.61
CA LEU A 20 7.54 -3.82 8.79
C LEU A 20 8.74 -2.88 8.64
N ASN A 21 9.39 -2.89 7.47
CA ASN A 21 10.51 -2.00 7.18
C ASN A 21 10.11 -0.52 7.33
N MET A 22 8.97 -0.11 6.76
CA MET A 22 8.46 1.26 6.88
C MET A 22 8.13 1.64 8.34
N ASN A 23 7.59 0.69 9.10
CA ASN A 23 7.31 0.89 10.52
C ASN A 23 8.59 1.11 11.33
N ASP A 24 9.67 0.40 11.01
CA ASP A 24 10.98 0.55 11.66
C ASP A 24 11.62 1.92 11.35
N HIS A 25 11.34 2.46 10.16
CA HIS A 25 11.69 3.83 9.77
C HIS A 25 10.75 4.91 10.35
N GLY A 26 9.78 4.52 11.20
CA GLY A 26 8.91 5.44 11.93
C GLY A 26 7.65 5.88 11.19
N PHE A 27 7.34 5.29 10.03
CA PHE A 27 6.11 5.59 9.28
C PHE A 27 4.94 4.75 9.76
N VAL A 28 3.75 5.34 9.80
CA VAL A 28 2.51 4.62 10.13
C VAL A 28 1.89 4.09 8.83
N VAL A 29 1.89 2.77 8.66
CA VAL A 29 1.36 2.14 7.44
C VAL A 29 -0.02 1.52 7.68
N CYS A 30 -0.94 1.78 6.76
CA CYS A 30 -2.25 1.15 6.73
C CYS A 30 -2.24 -0.08 5.83
N ALA A 31 -2.46 -1.25 6.41
CA ALA A 31 -2.55 -2.53 5.74
C ALA A 31 -3.97 -2.79 5.23
N PHE A 32 -4.14 -3.02 3.92
CA PHE A 32 -5.40 -3.44 3.33
C PHE A 32 -5.23 -4.67 2.43
N ASN A 33 -6.19 -5.58 2.51
CA ASN A 33 -6.26 -6.75 1.64
C ASN A 33 -7.73 -7.12 1.37
N ARG A 34 -7.99 -7.80 0.25
CA ARG A 34 -9.34 -8.27 -0.09
C ARG A 34 -9.90 -9.23 0.97
N THR A 35 -9.04 -10.06 1.55
CA THR A 35 -9.41 -10.98 2.64
C THR A 35 -9.04 -10.36 3.98
N VAL A 36 -10.05 -10.03 4.78
CA VAL A 36 -9.90 -9.39 6.10
C VAL A 36 -9.11 -10.27 7.08
N SER A 37 -9.31 -11.58 7.04
CA SER A 37 -8.59 -12.53 7.91
C SER A 37 -7.06 -12.40 7.79
N LYS A 38 -6.53 -12.13 6.58
CA LYS A 38 -5.08 -11.92 6.39
C LYS A 38 -4.58 -10.64 7.06
N VAL A 39 -5.42 -9.60 7.14
CA VAL A 39 -5.10 -8.36 7.85
C VAL A 39 -5.05 -8.62 9.34
N ASP A 40 -6.08 -9.30 9.87
CA ASP A 40 -6.17 -9.63 11.30
C ASP A 40 -5.01 -10.55 11.72
N ASP A 41 -4.68 -11.57 10.93
CA ASP A 41 -3.54 -12.46 11.17
C ASP A 41 -2.20 -11.71 11.17
N PHE A 42 -2.01 -10.78 10.23
CA PHE A 42 -0.80 -9.97 10.13
C PHE A 42 -0.64 -9.05 11.35
N LEU A 43 -1.73 -8.40 11.78
CA LEU A 43 -1.74 -7.56 12.97
C LEU A 43 -1.49 -8.35 14.26
N ALA A 44 -2.01 -9.57 14.34
CA ALA A 44 -1.86 -10.43 15.51
C ALA A 44 -0.47 -11.08 15.61
N LYS A 45 0.20 -11.31 14.47
CA LYS A 45 1.49 -11.99 14.38
C LYS A 45 2.64 -11.00 14.19
N GLU A 46 2.93 -10.66 12.93
CA GLU A 46 4.15 -9.96 12.55
C GLU A 46 4.11 -8.48 12.92
N ALA A 47 2.95 -7.83 12.77
CA ALA A 47 2.79 -6.42 13.12
C ALA A 47 2.47 -6.19 14.61
N LYS A 48 2.59 -7.22 15.45
CA LYS A 48 2.27 -7.12 16.87
C LYS A 48 3.25 -6.18 17.57
N GLY A 49 2.74 -5.11 18.18
CA GLY A 49 3.55 -4.08 18.84
C GLY A 49 4.12 -3.02 17.90
N THR A 50 3.72 -3.03 16.63
CA THR A 50 4.05 -1.99 15.66
C THR A 50 2.96 -0.92 15.59
N LYS A 51 3.20 0.16 14.84
CA LYS A 51 2.21 1.22 14.59
C LYS A 51 1.30 0.92 13.40
N VAL A 52 1.35 -0.30 12.86
CA VAL A 52 0.59 -0.67 11.66
C VAL A 52 -0.91 -0.69 11.94
N ILE A 53 -1.69 -0.17 11.00
CA ILE A 53 -3.15 -0.07 11.12
C ILE A 53 -3.83 -0.95 10.08
N GLY A 54 -4.69 -1.87 10.48
CA GLY A 54 -5.52 -2.62 9.54
C GLY A 54 -6.74 -1.84 9.07
N ALA A 55 -7.03 -1.92 7.78
CA ALA A 55 -8.31 -1.51 7.20
C ALA A 55 -9.11 -2.72 6.73
N LYS A 56 -10.41 -2.71 7.02
CA LYS A 56 -11.34 -3.80 6.61
C LYS A 56 -12.08 -3.49 5.31
N SER A 57 -12.09 -2.23 4.90
CA SER A 57 -12.71 -1.78 3.64
C SER A 57 -11.87 -0.67 3.02
N LEU A 58 -12.03 -0.45 1.70
CA LEU A 58 -11.36 0.65 1.00
C LEU A 58 -11.74 2.02 1.58
N LYS A 59 -13.01 2.20 1.96
CA LYS A 59 -13.49 3.45 2.56
C LYS A 59 -12.86 3.71 3.94
N ASP A 60 -12.70 2.64 4.73
CA ASP A 60 -12.02 2.67 6.02
C ASP A 60 -10.51 2.94 5.87
N MET A 61 -9.87 2.40 4.83
CA MET A 61 -8.47 2.72 4.51
C MET A 61 -8.29 4.21 4.19
N VAL A 62 -9.17 4.77 3.34
CA VAL A 62 -9.11 6.18 2.92
C VAL A 62 -9.36 7.13 4.10
N SER A 63 -10.28 6.80 5.01
CA SER A 63 -10.56 7.65 6.18
C SER A 63 -9.41 7.69 7.20
N LYS A 64 -8.55 6.66 7.20
CA LYS A 64 -7.39 6.53 8.10
C LYS A 64 -6.12 7.18 7.54
N LEU A 65 -6.08 7.50 6.25
CA LEU A 65 -4.94 8.10 5.56
C LEU A 65 -4.88 9.62 5.72
N LYS A 66 -3.66 10.14 5.91
CA LYS A 66 -3.37 11.59 5.85
C LYS A 66 -3.36 12.07 4.39
N LYS A 67 -3.60 13.36 4.19
CA LYS A 67 -3.46 14.04 2.89
C LYS A 67 -2.05 14.65 2.77
N PRO A 68 -1.35 14.55 1.62
CA PRO A 68 -1.75 13.91 0.36
C PRO A 68 -1.80 12.38 0.48
N ARG A 69 -2.82 11.76 -0.10
CA ARG A 69 -3.07 10.32 0.11
C ARG A 69 -2.07 9.47 -0.68
N ARG A 70 -1.27 8.65 0.01
CA ARG A 70 -0.26 7.76 -0.61
C ARG A 70 -0.69 6.30 -0.48
N VAL A 71 -0.85 5.60 -1.61
CA VAL A 71 -1.24 4.19 -1.66
C VAL A 71 -0.29 3.41 -2.55
N ILE A 72 0.27 2.32 -2.03
CA ILE A 72 1.14 1.39 -2.74
C ILE A 72 0.34 0.13 -3.06
N LEU A 73 0.19 -0.20 -4.33
CA LEU A 73 -0.45 -1.44 -4.78
C LEU A 73 0.60 -2.50 -5.07
N LEU A 74 0.59 -3.58 -4.27
CA LEU A 74 1.40 -4.78 -4.49
C LEU A 74 0.47 -5.96 -4.79
N VAL A 75 -0.08 -5.96 -6.00
CA VAL A 75 -0.94 -7.05 -6.50
C VAL A 75 -0.42 -7.57 -7.83
N LYS A 76 -0.85 -8.76 -8.21
CA LYS A 76 -0.47 -9.36 -9.49
C LYS A 76 -0.87 -8.42 -10.64
N ALA A 77 0.09 -8.11 -11.51
CA ALA A 77 -0.15 -7.30 -12.70
C ALA A 77 -1.26 -7.90 -13.59
N GLY A 78 -2.05 -7.03 -14.21
CA GLY A 78 -3.22 -7.36 -15.03
C GLY A 78 -4.54 -6.97 -14.36
N GLN A 79 -5.60 -7.75 -14.63
CA GLN A 79 -6.99 -7.43 -14.24
C GLN A 79 -7.18 -7.11 -12.75
N ALA A 80 -6.38 -7.70 -11.86
CA ALA A 80 -6.46 -7.41 -10.43
C ALA A 80 -6.10 -5.96 -10.10
N VAL A 81 -5.15 -5.36 -10.83
CA VAL A 81 -4.79 -3.93 -10.69
C VAL A 81 -5.94 -3.07 -11.21
N ASP A 82 -6.48 -3.40 -12.38
CA ASP A 82 -7.57 -2.65 -13.01
C ASP A 82 -8.83 -2.63 -12.12
N ASP A 83 -9.19 -3.78 -11.53
CA ASP A 83 -10.29 -3.89 -10.57
C ASP A 83 -10.13 -2.97 -9.35
N PHE A 84 -8.89 -2.78 -8.87
CA PHE A 84 -8.60 -1.88 -7.76
C PHE A 84 -8.60 -0.42 -8.21
N ILE A 85 -8.08 -0.12 -9.39
CA ILE A 85 -8.15 1.23 -9.98
C ILE A 85 -9.61 1.64 -10.13
N GLU A 86 -10.49 0.79 -10.67
CA GLU A 86 -11.91 1.11 -10.79
C GLU A 86 -12.58 1.38 -9.42
N LYS A 87 -12.23 0.57 -8.40
CA LYS A 87 -12.75 0.74 -7.04
C LYS A 87 -12.18 1.94 -6.29
N LEU A 88 -11.01 2.45 -6.68
CA LEU A 88 -10.37 3.61 -6.05
C LEU A 88 -10.72 4.92 -6.77
N VAL A 89 -10.77 4.91 -8.10
CA VAL A 89 -11.01 6.08 -8.93
C VAL A 89 -12.49 6.42 -9.02
N ARG A 90 -13.37 5.42 -9.20
CA ARG A 90 -14.80 5.67 -9.45
C ARG A 90 -15.59 6.23 -8.25
N PRO A 91 -15.46 5.74 -7.01
CA PRO A 91 -16.29 6.21 -5.91
C PRO A 91 -15.87 7.58 -5.31
N ALA A 92 -15.04 8.38 -6.00
CA ALA A 92 -14.56 9.69 -5.52
C ALA A 92 -13.80 9.74 -4.17
N PRO A 93 -13.18 8.68 -3.61
CA PRO A 93 -12.37 8.82 -2.38
C PRO A 93 -11.03 9.53 -2.63
N PHE A 94 -10.58 9.57 -3.89
CA PHE A 94 -9.27 10.07 -4.33
C PHE A 94 -9.35 11.22 -5.34
N SER A 95 -10.56 11.64 -5.75
CA SER A 95 -10.76 12.64 -6.83
C SER A 95 -10.83 14.09 -6.33
N ASP A 96 -10.41 14.36 -5.09
CA ASP A 96 -10.17 15.74 -4.67
C ASP A 96 -8.94 16.23 -5.46
N ALA A 97 -9.09 17.28 -6.26
CA ALA A 97 -8.17 17.76 -7.32
C ALA A 97 -6.72 18.12 -6.93
N ALA A 98 -6.20 17.65 -5.79
CA ALA A 98 -4.87 17.89 -5.26
C ALA A 98 -4.06 16.61 -4.97
N ASP A 99 -4.64 15.41 -5.13
CA ASP A 99 -3.89 14.16 -4.95
C ASP A 99 -3.14 13.82 -6.25
N ASN A 100 -1.88 14.28 -6.35
CA ASN A 100 -0.90 13.84 -7.37
C ASN A 100 -0.60 12.34 -7.17
N SER A 101 -1.53 11.48 -7.54
CA SER A 101 -1.34 10.03 -7.58
C SER A 101 -0.49 9.68 -8.80
N GLU A 102 0.84 9.77 -8.66
CA GLU A 102 1.73 9.08 -9.58
C GLU A 102 1.49 7.56 -9.42
N LEU A 103 0.58 7.03 -10.25
CA LEU A 103 0.45 5.62 -10.53
C LEU A 103 1.71 5.20 -11.30
N VAL A 104 2.79 4.91 -10.58
CA VAL A 104 3.99 4.29 -11.16
C VAL A 104 3.65 2.82 -11.43
N SER A 105 3.04 2.56 -12.58
CA SER A 105 2.93 1.21 -13.13
C SER A 105 4.33 0.77 -13.58
N VAL A 106 5.02 -0.01 -12.75
CA VAL A 106 6.25 -0.66 -13.20
C VAL A 106 5.84 -1.69 -14.26
N PRO A 107 6.26 -1.54 -15.53
CA PRO A 107 5.89 -2.51 -16.56
C PRO A 107 6.46 -3.89 -16.20
N PRO A 108 5.73 -4.99 -16.48
CA PRO A 108 6.28 -6.32 -16.32
C PRO A 108 7.37 -6.54 -17.37
N SER A 109 8.62 -6.28 -17.01
CA SER A 109 9.77 -6.60 -17.84
C SER A 109 9.85 -8.12 -18.06
N PRO A 110 10.07 -8.62 -19.29
CA PRO A 110 10.09 -10.05 -19.61
C PRO A 110 11.40 -10.76 -19.27
N CYS A 111 12.26 -10.15 -18.46
CA CYS A 111 13.55 -10.72 -18.07
C CYS A 111 13.65 -10.78 -16.54
N LEU A 112 14.16 -11.92 -16.05
CA LEU A 112 14.53 -12.24 -14.67
C LEU A 112 13.46 -12.97 -13.84
N THR A 113 13.40 -14.27 -14.10
CA THR A 113 13.31 -15.27 -13.05
C THR A 113 14.37 -15.00 -11.97
N SER A 114 13.90 -14.94 -10.72
CA SER A 114 14.69 -14.93 -9.47
C SER A 114 15.19 -13.57 -8.98
N ALA A 115 14.45 -13.06 -7.98
CA ALA A 115 14.81 -12.00 -7.03
C ALA A 115 15.06 -10.58 -7.59
N MET A 116 14.81 -9.57 -6.75
CA MET A 116 15.50 -8.28 -6.80
C MET A 116 14.99 -7.25 -7.84
N LEU A 117 13.81 -6.63 -7.64
CA LEU A 117 13.46 -5.43 -8.42
C LEU A 117 12.49 -4.40 -7.77
N ILE A 118 12.22 -4.48 -6.47
CA ILE A 118 11.38 -3.46 -5.77
C ILE A 118 12.21 -2.60 -4.80
N PHE A 119 13.48 -2.92 -4.56
CA PHE A 119 14.31 -2.17 -3.60
C PHE A 119 14.83 -0.81 -4.12
N THR A 120 14.82 -0.57 -5.45
CA THR A 120 15.58 0.56 -6.03
C THR A 120 14.77 1.82 -6.29
N PHE A 121 13.44 1.83 -6.12
CA PHE A 121 12.63 2.99 -6.52
C PHE A 121 12.07 3.86 -5.39
N TRP A 122 12.33 3.52 -4.12
CA TRP A 122 11.82 4.32 -2.99
C TRP A 122 12.89 5.04 -2.16
N VAL A 123 14.18 4.86 -2.47
CA VAL A 123 15.29 5.58 -1.81
C VAL A 123 15.79 6.78 -2.64
N GLN A 124 15.22 7.04 -3.83
CA GLN A 124 15.78 8.02 -4.77
C GLN A 124 14.87 9.21 -5.12
N SER A 125 13.83 9.47 -4.31
CA SER A 125 12.98 10.66 -4.47
C SER A 125 12.96 11.50 -3.20
N ASP A 126 14.14 11.81 -2.66
CA ASP A 126 14.39 13.05 -1.93
C ASP A 126 15.66 13.68 -2.51
N PRO A 127 15.53 14.82 -3.19
CA PRO A 127 16.42 15.92 -2.89
C PRO A 127 15.62 17.18 -2.57
N LEU A 128 15.83 17.66 -1.34
CA LEU A 128 15.72 19.04 -0.83
C LEU A 128 14.71 19.99 -1.50
#